data_AF-A0AAV3ZCX8-F1
#
_entry.id   AF-A0AAV3ZCX8-F1
#
_cell.length_a   1.000
_cell.length_b   1.000
_cell.length_c   1.000
_cell.angle_alpha   90.00
_cell.angle_beta   90.00
_cell.angle_gamma   90.00
#
_symmetry.space_group_name_H-M   'P 1'
#
loop_
_entity.id
_entity.type
_entity.pdbx_description
1 polymer ?
#
loop_
_entity_poly.entity_id
_entity_poly.type
_entity_poly.pdbx_seq_one_letter_code
_entity_poly.pdbx_strand_id
1 'polypeptide(L)'
;MPGFLTHFLIFPALDFIRPVFGAIPLRIVISGFAATDESTQVSAMVRNYKRKTDWMERSAENLQHLREAVKAVKNGQTIRQAAHNHGINKSSLWRAVRNVSAGKSLVSLSEASQSRRIFSLEEEAVLVEYLLKASRIGFPLDTSTLKSLAYDMAIRNSKRVPDSWRTKKSAGKDWLKGFNSRHSQLSIRTPEPTSIARATAFNKTNVGPFFDKLKQLYE
;
A
#
# COMPACT_ATOMS: atom_id res chain seq x y z
N MET A 1 10.63 -27.95 -30.03
CA MET A 1 10.42 -26.68 -30.78
C MET A 1 9.19 -26.84 -31.65
N PRO A 2 8.14 -26.09 -31.38
CA PRO A 2 7.38 -25.48 -32.46
C PRO A 2 7.15 -23.98 -32.21
N GLY A 3 7.20 -23.19 -33.28
CA GLY A 3 6.89 -21.77 -33.32
C GLY A 3 5.53 -21.50 -33.95
N PHE A 4 5.01 -20.31 -33.62
CA PHE A 4 4.10 -19.42 -34.36
C PHE A 4 2.93 -20.01 -35.18
N LEU A 5 1.68 -19.72 -34.79
CA LEU A 5 0.87 -18.61 -35.34
C LEU A 5 -0.57 -18.66 -34.78
N THR A 6 -0.99 -17.49 -34.29
CA THR A 6 -2.33 -16.87 -34.36
C THR A 6 -3.56 -17.74 -34.67
N HIS A 7 -4.52 -17.74 -33.73
CA HIS A 7 -5.93 -17.77 -34.10
C HIS A 7 -6.72 -16.83 -33.19
N PHE A 8 -7.13 -15.71 -33.79
CA PHE A 8 -8.28 -14.90 -33.36
C PHE A 8 -9.54 -15.78 -33.44
N LEU A 9 -10.31 -15.87 -32.35
CA LEU A 9 -11.76 -16.11 -32.35
C LEU A 9 -12.35 -15.35 -31.15
N ILE A 10 -12.93 -14.17 -31.40
CA ILE A 10 -14.38 -13.92 -31.43
C ILE A 10 -14.99 -13.94 -30.02
N PHE A 11 -15.15 -12.74 -29.47
CA PHE A 11 -16.07 -12.41 -28.38
C PHE A 11 -17.52 -12.63 -28.85
N PRO A 12 -18.38 -13.29 -28.05
CA PRO A 12 -19.82 -13.13 -28.19
C PRO A 12 -20.41 -12.32 -27.04
N ALA A 13 -21.34 -11.44 -27.44
CA ALA A 13 -22.54 -11.05 -26.71
C ALA A 13 -22.38 -10.23 -25.42
N LEU A 14 -22.37 -8.90 -25.59
CA LEU A 14 -23.13 -8.00 -24.72
C LEU A 14 -24.58 -7.98 -25.22
N ASP A 15 -25.52 -8.37 -24.37
CA ASP A 15 -26.87 -7.79 -24.34
C ASP A 15 -27.59 -8.15 -23.03
N PHE A 16 -28.45 -7.21 -22.59
CA PHE A 16 -29.35 -7.23 -21.41
C PHE A 16 -28.68 -6.99 -20.04
N ILE A 17 -28.94 -5.89 -19.30
CA ILE A 17 -30.22 -5.22 -19.01
C ILE A 17 -30.05 -3.67 -18.94
N ARG A 18 -31.12 -3.01 -19.40
CA ARG A 18 -31.33 -1.59 -19.72
C ARG A 18 -31.79 -0.71 -18.50
N PRO A 19 -32.01 0.62 -18.68
CA PRO A 19 -31.88 1.69 -17.68
C PRO A 19 -33.23 2.19 -17.11
N VAL A 20 -33.18 2.98 -16.04
CA VAL A 20 -34.23 3.95 -15.68
C VAL A 20 -33.57 5.22 -15.12
N PHE A 21 -33.30 6.21 -15.98
CA PHE A 21 -33.12 7.60 -15.56
C PHE A 21 -34.41 8.35 -15.91
N GLY A 22 -35.26 8.54 -14.90
CA GLY A 22 -36.36 9.49 -14.93
C GLY A 22 -35.86 10.84 -14.45
N ALA A 23 -36.15 11.89 -15.23
CA ALA A 23 -35.84 13.28 -14.95
C ALA A 23 -36.43 13.74 -13.60
N ILE A 24 -35.67 14.53 -12.84
CA ILE A 24 -36.19 15.33 -11.72
C ILE A 24 -35.98 16.81 -12.07
N PRO A 25 -37.05 17.63 -12.10
CA PRO A 25 -36.96 19.05 -12.37
C PRO A 25 -36.41 19.82 -11.16
N LEU A 26 -35.67 20.88 -11.47
CA LEU A 26 -35.27 21.94 -10.56
C LEU A 26 -36.50 22.51 -9.82
N ARG A 27 -36.48 22.50 -8.48
CA ARG A 27 -37.30 23.40 -7.66
C ARG A 27 -36.59 23.72 -6.35
N ILE A 28 -36.17 24.97 -6.24
CA ILE A 28 -35.78 25.64 -4.98
C ILE A 28 -37.05 25.90 -4.18
N VAL A 29 -37.12 25.48 -2.90
CA VAL A 29 -37.75 26.20 -1.78
C VAL A 29 -37.08 25.78 -0.45
N ILE A 30 -36.74 26.77 0.35
CA ILE A 30 -36.13 26.73 1.68
C ILE A 30 -37.21 26.46 2.75
N SER A 31 -36.99 25.54 3.69
CA SER A 31 -37.26 25.74 5.14
C SER A 31 -36.92 24.50 5.98
N GLY A 32 -35.99 24.68 6.92
CA GLY A 32 -35.86 24.00 8.22
C GLY A 32 -36.30 22.54 8.38
N PHE A 33 -35.32 21.64 8.45
CA PHE A 33 -35.42 20.50 9.36
C PHE A 33 -34.02 20.20 9.91
N ALA A 34 -33.92 20.20 11.25
CA ALA A 34 -32.67 20.14 11.98
C ALA A 34 -31.88 18.88 11.65
N ALA A 35 -30.63 19.07 11.21
CA ALA A 35 -29.64 18.02 11.17
C ALA A 35 -29.33 17.61 12.61
N THR A 36 -29.83 16.46 13.03
CA THR A 36 -29.16 15.70 14.09
C THR A 36 -27.94 15.07 13.45
N ASP A 37 -26.85 15.84 13.40
CA ASP A 37 -25.51 15.29 13.20
C ASP A 37 -25.20 14.40 14.40
N GLU A 38 -25.66 13.16 14.34
CA GLU A 38 -25.09 12.08 15.14
C GLU A 38 -23.71 11.80 14.57
N SER A 39 -22.78 12.71 14.86
CA SER A 39 -21.36 12.55 14.61
C SER A 39 -20.92 11.33 15.42
N THR A 40 -21.00 10.16 14.80
CA THR A 40 -20.34 8.95 15.28
C THR A 40 -18.87 9.34 15.40
N GLN A 41 -18.43 9.65 16.62
CA GLN A 41 -17.02 9.79 16.92
C GLN A 41 -16.39 8.42 16.74
N VAL A 42 -16.00 8.13 15.50
CA VAL A 42 -15.09 7.01 15.22
C VAL A 42 -13.78 7.41 15.87
N SER A 43 -13.58 7.00 17.12
CA SER A 43 -12.36 7.24 17.89
C SER A 43 -11.16 7.02 16.98
N ALA A 44 -10.47 8.12 16.63
CA ALA A 44 -9.36 8.08 15.71
C ALA A 44 -8.21 7.35 16.40
N MET A 45 -8.14 6.03 16.23
CA MET A 45 -7.11 5.19 16.82
C MET A 45 -5.74 5.78 16.48
N VAL A 46 -4.98 6.15 17.51
CA VAL A 46 -3.65 6.76 17.38
C VAL A 46 -2.71 5.74 16.73
N ARG A 47 -2.54 5.86 15.40
CA ARG A 47 -1.75 4.91 14.61
C ARG A 47 -0.24 5.04 14.81
N ASN A 48 0.22 6.19 15.31
CA ASN A 48 1.63 6.43 15.56
C ASN A 48 1.84 6.67 17.06
N TYR A 49 2.10 5.58 17.78
CA TYR A 49 2.42 5.64 19.21
C TYR A 49 3.83 6.20 19.40
N LYS A 50 3.93 7.39 20.01
CA LYS A 50 5.20 7.90 20.52
C LYS A 50 5.53 7.14 21.80
N ARG A 51 6.67 6.45 21.79
CA ARG A 51 7.09 5.66 22.95
C ARG A 51 7.42 6.61 24.10
N LYS A 52 6.96 6.28 25.31
CA LYS A 52 7.25 7.04 26.54
C LYS A 52 8.69 6.91 27.02
N THR A 53 9.47 6.00 26.44
CA THR A 53 10.79 5.61 26.94
C THR A 53 11.83 5.70 25.84
N ASP A 54 12.95 6.34 26.14
CA ASP A 54 14.02 6.62 25.18
C ASP A 54 15.06 5.49 25.02
N TRP A 55 15.14 4.59 26.02
CA TRP A 55 16.18 3.56 26.16
C TRP A 55 16.26 2.54 25.00
N MET A 56 15.41 2.63 24.00
CA MET A 56 15.40 1.72 22.86
C MET A 56 15.06 2.44 21.56
N GLU A 57 15.59 3.66 21.38
CA GLU A 57 15.78 4.16 20.04
C GLU A 57 16.68 3.17 19.30
N ARG A 58 16.25 2.68 18.13
CA ARG A 58 17.02 1.72 17.31
C ARG A 58 18.16 2.46 16.59
N SER A 59 18.92 3.26 17.33
CA SER A 59 20.20 3.82 16.90
C SER A 59 21.19 2.67 16.67
N ALA A 60 22.07 2.84 15.69
CA ALA A 60 23.14 1.88 15.40
C ALA A 60 24.02 1.62 16.63
N GLU A 61 24.21 2.63 17.47
CA GLU A 61 25.00 2.59 18.70
C GLU A 61 24.37 1.64 19.74
N ASN A 62 23.06 1.72 19.93
CA ASN A 62 22.34 0.83 20.86
C ASN A 62 22.39 -0.64 20.41
N LEU A 63 22.41 -0.90 19.10
CA LEU A 63 22.62 -2.26 18.56
C LEU A 63 24.04 -2.76 18.80
N GLN A 64 25.03 -1.88 18.75
CA GLN A 64 26.43 -2.22 19.00
C GLN A 64 26.64 -2.58 20.47
N HIS A 65 26.15 -1.76 21.41
CA HIS A 65 26.18 -2.06 22.84
C HIS A 65 25.47 -3.38 23.16
N LEU A 66 24.33 -3.67 22.50
CA LEU A 66 23.61 -4.94 22.66
C LEU A 66 24.46 -6.14 22.19
N ARG A 67 25.17 -6.01 21.08
CA ARG A 67 26.08 -7.07 20.58
C ARG A 67 27.23 -7.32 21.55
N GLU A 68 27.84 -6.25 22.07
CA GLU A 68 28.93 -6.32 23.04
C GLU A 68 28.47 -6.97 24.34
N ALA A 69 27.32 -6.55 24.88
CA ALA A 69 26.73 -7.14 26.08
C ALA A 69 26.40 -8.64 25.90
N VAL A 70 25.89 -9.05 24.74
CA VAL A 70 25.65 -10.48 24.46
C VAL A 70 26.97 -11.25 24.38
N LYS A 71 28.03 -10.69 23.80
CA LYS A 71 29.37 -11.31 23.81
C LYS A 71 29.90 -11.46 25.24
N ALA A 72 29.74 -10.43 26.07
CA ALA A 72 30.17 -10.46 27.46
C ALA A 72 29.45 -11.54 28.29
N VAL A 73 28.14 -11.72 28.07
CA VAL A 73 27.37 -12.81 28.69
C VAL A 73 27.84 -14.19 28.21
N LYS A 74 28.16 -14.34 26.91
CA LYS A 74 28.75 -15.59 26.39
C LYS A 74 30.12 -15.90 26.99
N ASN A 75 30.89 -14.87 27.33
CA ASN A 75 32.19 -15.00 27.98
C ASN A 75 32.08 -15.26 29.50
N GLY A 76 30.88 -15.47 30.04
CA GLY A 76 30.66 -15.88 31.43
C GLY A 76 30.21 -14.78 32.38
N GLN A 77 30.00 -13.54 31.91
CA GLN A 77 29.44 -12.49 32.77
C GLN A 77 27.95 -12.74 33.07
N THR A 78 27.51 -12.35 34.27
CA THR A 78 26.08 -12.40 34.61
C THR A 78 25.29 -11.39 33.79
N ILE A 79 24.05 -11.74 33.42
CA ILE A 79 23.16 -10.87 32.62
C ILE A 79 22.94 -9.52 33.31
N ARG A 80 22.85 -9.49 34.65
CA ARG A 80 22.70 -8.23 35.40
C ARG A 80 23.93 -7.34 35.28
N GLN A 81 25.12 -7.92 35.37
CA GLN A 81 26.37 -7.16 35.33
C GLN A 81 26.68 -6.65 33.93
N ALA A 82 26.48 -7.48 32.90
CA ALA A 82 26.60 -7.06 31.51
C ALA A 82 25.56 -5.97 31.15
N ALA A 83 24.32 -6.09 31.65
CA ALA A 83 23.30 -5.05 31.46
C ALA A 83 23.70 -3.71 32.08
N HIS A 84 24.25 -3.74 33.30
CA HIS A 84 24.72 -2.53 33.98
C HIS A 84 25.91 -1.88 33.25
N ASN A 85 26.93 -2.66 32.90
CA ASN A 85 28.16 -2.16 32.27
C ASN A 85 27.91 -1.50 30.91
N HIS A 86 26.95 -2.02 30.14
CA HIS A 86 26.62 -1.50 28.81
C HIS A 86 25.40 -0.56 28.81
N GLY A 87 24.84 -0.21 29.99
CA GLY A 87 23.69 0.69 30.09
C GLY A 87 22.40 0.16 29.46
N ILE A 88 22.22 -1.16 29.37
CA ILE A 88 21.08 -1.81 28.70
C ILE A 88 20.08 -2.31 29.74
N ASN A 89 18.79 -2.18 29.45
CA ASN A 89 17.77 -2.82 30.28
C ASN A 89 17.95 -4.35 30.30
N LYS A 90 18.05 -4.92 31.51
CA LYS A 90 18.18 -6.37 31.76
C LYS A 90 17.22 -7.22 30.92
N SER A 91 15.95 -6.82 30.81
CA SER A 91 14.92 -7.57 30.08
C SER A 91 15.22 -7.68 28.58
N SER A 92 15.85 -6.66 28.02
CA SER A 92 16.21 -6.60 26.60
C SER A 92 17.46 -7.41 26.30
N LEU A 93 18.48 -7.33 27.17
CA LEU A 93 19.65 -8.19 27.08
C LEU A 93 19.24 -9.67 27.22
N TRP A 94 18.39 -9.98 28.19
CA TRP A 94 17.86 -11.34 28.37
C TRP A 94 17.12 -11.85 27.12
N ARG A 95 16.26 -11.01 26.51
CA ARG A 95 15.56 -11.37 25.26
C ARG A 95 16.54 -11.57 24.10
N ALA A 96 17.58 -10.73 24.00
CA ALA A 96 18.59 -10.84 22.96
C ALA A 96 19.42 -12.14 23.10
N VAL A 97 19.88 -12.45 24.32
CA VAL A 97 20.58 -13.71 24.62
C VAL A 97 19.71 -14.91 24.27
N ARG A 98 18.44 -14.92 24.71
CA ARG A 98 17.49 -16.01 24.40
C ARG A 98 17.30 -16.19 22.89
N ASN A 99 17.19 -15.11 22.13
CA ASN A 99 17.05 -15.17 20.67
C ASN A 99 18.31 -15.73 20.00
N VAL A 100 19.50 -15.31 20.45
CA VAL A 100 20.79 -15.81 19.95
C VAL A 100 20.97 -17.29 20.28
N SER A 101 20.60 -17.74 21.48
CA SER A 101 20.60 -19.15 21.85
C SER A 101 19.64 -19.99 21.01
N ALA A 102 18.52 -19.40 20.56
CA ALA A 102 17.58 -20.02 19.63
C ALA A 102 18.02 -19.96 18.15
N GLY A 103 19.27 -19.59 17.87
CA GLY A 103 19.82 -19.52 16.52
C GLY A 103 19.40 -18.28 15.70
N LYS A 104 18.71 -17.31 16.30
CA LYS A 104 18.31 -16.08 15.61
C LYS A 104 19.45 -15.06 15.63
N SER A 105 19.79 -14.50 14.46
CA SER A 105 20.80 -13.44 14.35
C SER A 105 20.39 -12.19 15.13
N LEU A 106 21.35 -11.54 15.78
CA LEU A 106 21.18 -10.24 16.45
C LEU A 106 20.72 -9.14 15.47
N VAL A 107 21.10 -9.24 14.19
CA VAL A 107 20.69 -8.33 13.09
C VAL A 107 19.18 -8.45 12.81
N SER A 108 18.62 -9.65 13.03
CA SER A 108 17.21 -9.96 12.84
C SER A 108 16.28 -9.12 13.71
N LEU A 109 16.78 -8.48 14.78
CA LEU A 109 15.99 -7.55 15.59
C LEU A 109 15.65 -6.24 14.85
N SER A 110 16.53 -5.78 13.96
CA SER A 110 16.29 -4.64 13.08
C SER A 110 15.48 -5.04 11.84
N GLU A 111 15.78 -6.22 11.28
CA GLU A 111 15.09 -6.81 10.13
C GLU A 111 13.74 -7.43 10.50
N ALA A 112 13.40 -7.59 11.77
CA ALA A 112 12.07 -8.04 12.20
C ALA A 112 10.96 -7.12 11.68
N SER A 113 11.29 -5.84 11.43
CA SER A 113 10.41 -4.90 10.74
C SER A 113 10.26 -5.20 9.25
N GLN A 114 11.31 -5.72 8.60
CA GLN A 114 11.34 -6.14 7.20
C GLN A 114 10.69 -7.53 7.00
N SER A 115 10.79 -8.41 8.00
CA SER A 115 10.25 -9.78 7.98
C SER A 115 8.72 -9.84 7.84
N ARG A 116 8.00 -8.73 8.12
CA ARG A 116 6.54 -8.65 7.90
C ARG A 116 6.14 -8.08 6.54
N ARG A 117 7.10 -7.80 5.64
CA ARG A 117 6.78 -7.34 4.28
C ARG A 117 6.29 -8.51 3.45
N ILE A 118 5.23 -8.25 2.67
CA ILE A 118 4.64 -9.23 1.76
C ILE A 118 5.48 -9.32 0.48
N PHE A 119 6.07 -8.20 0.06
CA PHE A 119 6.92 -8.08 -1.13
C PHE A 119 8.38 -7.85 -0.75
N SER A 120 9.28 -8.38 -1.57
CA SER A 120 10.70 -8.05 -1.51
C SER A 120 10.95 -6.60 -1.97
N LEU A 121 12.17 -6.10 -1.72
CA LEU A 121 12.58 -4.78 -2.22
C LEU A 121 12.53 -4.71 -3.75
N GLU A 122 12.95 -5.78 -4.42
CA GLU A 122 12.96 -5.89 -5.88
C GLU A 122 11.53 -5.92 -6.46
N GLU A 123 10.64 -6.69 -5.84
CA GLU A 123 9.23 -6.77 -6.27
C GLU A 123 8.50 -5.43 -6.10
N GLU A 124 8.76 -4.72 -4.99
CA GLU A 124 8.23 -3.37 -4.83
C GLU A 124 8.78 -2.41 -5.89
N ALA A 125 10.07 -2.52 -6.27
CA ALA A 125 10.66 -1.66 -7.29
C ALA A 125 9.98 -1.85 -8.66
N VAL A 126 9.71 -3.11 -9.06
CA VAL A 126 8.97 -3.42 -10.30
C VAL A 126 7.56 -2.83 -10.27
N LEU A 127 6.87 -2.93 -9.13
CA LEU A 127 5.54 -2.36 -8.96
C LEU A 127 5.58 -0.83 -9.09
N VAL A 128 6.55 -0.17 -8.46
CA VAL A 128 6.74 1.29 -8.54
C VAL A 128 7.01 1.72 -9.98
N GLU A 129 7.87 1.02 -10.71
CA GLU A 129 8.18 1.31 -12.10
C GLU A 129 6.94 1.24 -12.99
N TYR A 130 6.11 0.22 -12.79
CA TYR A 130 4.83 0.07 -13.49
C TYR A 130 3.89 1.26 -13.21
N LEU A 131 3.76 1.68 -11.95
CA LEU A 131 2.90 2.80 -11.57
C LEU A 131 3.39 4.13 -12.17
N LEU A 132 4.70 4.35 -12.22
CA LEU A 132 5.29 5.52 -12.87
C LEU A 132 5.03 5.52 -14.38
N LYS A 133 5.14 4.36 -15.04
CA LYS A 133 4.78 4.21 -16.46
C LYS A 133 3.30 4.51 -16.68
N ALA A 134 2.41 3.94 -15.87
CA ALA A 134 0.97 4.17 -15.96
C ALA A 134 0.62 5.66 -15.78
N SER A 135 1.27 6.33 -14.81
CA SER A 135 1.10 7.76 -14.58
C SER A 135 1.54 8.61 -15.77
N ARG A 136 2.66 8.26 -16.44
CA ARG A 136 3.13 8.98 -17.64
C ARG A 136 2.18 8.86 -18.81
N ILE A 137 1.48 7.74 -18.94
CA ILE A 137 0.46 7.49 -19.97
C ILE A 137 -0.86 8.20 -19.63
N GLY A 138 -0.98 8.80 -18.44
CA GLY A 138 -2.18 9.50 -17.99
C GLY A 138 -3.23 8.58 -17.35
N PHE A 139 -2.85 7.34 -17.00
CA PHE A 139 -3.76 6.48 -16.24
C PHE A 139 -3.85 6.97 -14.79
N PRO A 140 -5.07 7.17 -14.25
CA PRO A 140 -5.24 7.65 -12.89
C PRO A 140 -4.73 6.60 -11.89
N LEU A 141 -3.78 7.01 -11.05
CA LEU A 141 -3.27 6.21 -9.94
C LEU A 141 -4.25 6.28 -8.76
N ASP A 142 -5.31 5.48 -8.82
CA ASP A 142 -6.21 5.32 -7.69
C ASP A 142 -5.65 4.36 -6.62
N THR A 143 -5.98 4.65 -5.37
CA THR A 143 -5.64 3.79 -4.23
C THR A 143 -6.35 2.44 -4.30
N SER A 144 -7.57 2.38 -4.87
CA SER A 144 -8.29 1.12 -5.01
C SER A 144 -7.60 0.21 -6.03
N THR A 145 -7.29 0.75 -7.21
CA THR A 145 -6.60 0.01 -8.28
C THR A 145 -5.22 -0.46 -7.84
N LEU A 146 -4.45 0.37 -7.13
CA LEU A 146 -3.17 -0.03 -6.55
C LEU A 146 -3.30 -1.20 -5.56
N LYS A 147 -4.31 -1.19 -4.69
CA LYS A 147 -4.55 -2.29 -3.73
C LYS A 147 -4.96 -3.58 -4.44
N SER A 148 -5.77 -3.50 -5.49
CA SER A 148 -6.15 -4.67 -6.29
C SER A 148 -4.96 -5.22 -7.08
N LEU A 149 -4.17 -4.36 -7.71
CA LEU A 149 -2.95 -4.73 -8.43
C LEU A 149 -1.94 -5.44 -7.50
N ALA A 150 -1.75 -4.92 -6.29
CA ALA A 150 -0.91 -5.55 -5.29
C ALA A 150 -1.44 -6.93 -4.87
N TYR A 151 -2.75 -7.08 -4.71
CA TYR A 151 -3.35 -8.39 -4.43
C TYR A 151 -3.09 -9.38 -5.57
N ASP A 152 -3.35 -8.98 -6.82
CA ASP A 152 -3.14 -9.83 -7.99
C ASP A 152 -1.68 -10.25 -8.13
N MET A 153 -0.75 -9.31 -7.93
CA MET A 153 0.69 -9.60 -7.93
C MET A 153 1.06 -10.59 -6.82
N ALA A 154 0.50 -10.45 -5.63
CA ALA A 154 0.77 -11.36 -4.51
C ALA A 154 0.24 -12.79 -4.77
N ILE A 155 -0.96 -12.93 -5.35
CA ILE A 155 -1.53 -14.23 -5.68
C ILE A 155 -0.74 -14.90 -6.82
N ARG A 156 -0.39 -14.16 -7.88
CA ARG A 156 0.40 -14.69 -9.01
C ARG A 156 1.80 -15.13 -8.60
N ASN A 157 2.43 -14.39 -7.68
CA ASN A 157 3.76 -14.73 -7.14
C ASN A 157 3.69 -15.69 -5.94
N SER A 158 2.54 -16.32 -5.68
CA SER A 158 2.32 -17.28 -4.59
C SER A 158 2.80 -16.80 -3.22
N LYS A 159 2.60 -15.51 -2.91
CA LYS A 159 3.00 -14.91 -1.64
C LYS A 159 2.00 -15.23 -0.53
N ARG A 160 2.51 -15.36 0.70
CA ARG A 160 1.68 -15.47 1.90
C ARG A 160 1.04 -14.12 2.21
N VAL A 161 -0.25 -14.00 1.93
CA VAL A 161 -1.06 -12.81 2.22
C VAL A 161 -1.96 -13.02 3.44
N PRO A 162 -2.32 -11.96 4.18
CA PRO A 162 -3.34 -12.04 5.23
C PRO A 162 -4.71 -12.45 4.68
N ASP A 163 -5.52 -13.17 5.46
CA ASP A 163 -6.86 -13.62 5.03
C ASP A 163 -7.77 -12.47 4.62
N SER A 164 -7.63 -11.32 5.28
CA SER A 164 -8.36 -10.10 4.94
C SER A 164 -8.16 -9.64 3.49
N TRP A 165 -7.00 -9.92 2.88
CA TRP A 165 -6.75 -9.62 1.48
C TRP A 165 -7.52 -10.56 0.55
N ARG A 166 -7.63 -11.84 0.93
CA ARG A 166 -8.38 -12.86 0.18
C ARG A 166 -9.88 -12.58 0.19
N THR A 167 -10.43 -12.22 1.35
CA THR A 167 -11.86 -11.91 1.47
C THR A 167 -12.24 -10.68 0.64
N LYS A 168 -11.40 -9.63 0.66
CA LYS A 168 -11.68 -8.36 -0.01
C LYS A 168 -11.08 -8.25 -1.42
N LYS A 169 -10.36 -9.28 -1.88
CA LYS A 169 -9.57 -9.31 -3.12
C LYS A 169 -8.75 -8.03 -3.34
N SER A 170 -8.20 -7.48 -2.26
CA SER A 170 -7.50 -6.19 -2.27
C SER A 170 -6.54 -6.06 -1.09
N ALA A 171 -5.45 -5.32 -1.29
CA ALA A 171 -4.50 -5.05 -0.23
C ALA A 171 -5.09 -4.19 0.90
N GLY A 172 -4.61 -4.40 2.13
CA GLY A 172 -5.06 -3.66 3.31
C GLY A 172 -4.60 -2.19 3.33
N LYS A 173 -5.31 -1.36 4.10
CA LYS A 173 -4.98 0.07 4.28
C LYS A 173 -3.58 0.26 4.88
N ASP A 174 -3.17 -0.61 5.80
CA ASP A 174 -1.85 -0.52 6.45
C ASP A 174 -0.71 -0.84 5.49
N TRP A 175 -0.93 -1.77 4.55
CA TRP A 175 0.04 -2.07 3.51
C TRP A 175 0.24 -0.87 2.60
N LEU A 176 -0.84 -0.24 2.13
CA LEU A 176 -0.77 0.94 1.28
C LEU A 176 -0.02 2.09 1.97
N LYS A 177 -0.33 2.35 3.25
CA LYS A 177 0.35 3.39 4.03
C LYS A 177 1.85 3.10 4.16
N GLY A 178 2.22 1.84 4.45
CA GLY A 178 3.61 1.42 4.52
C GLY A 178 4.32 1.51 3.17
N PHE A 179 3.65 1.14 2.08
CA PHE A 179 4.19 1.24 0.73
C PHE A 179 4.50 2.70 0.37
N ASN A 180 3.56 3.62 0.60
CA ASN A 180 3.78 5.04 0.34
C ASN A 180 4.85 5.67 1.26
N SER A 181 4.96 5.24 2.52
CA SER A 181 6.01 5.77 3.40
C SER A 181 7.42 5.35 2.95
N ARG A 182 7.54 4.23 2.22
CA ARG A 182 8.81 3.76 1.66
C ARG A 182 9.11 4.40 0.30
N HIS A 183 8.08 4.66 -0.50
CA HIS A 183 8.18 5.19 -1.86
C HIS A 183 7.55 6.58 -1.94
N SER A 184 8.23 7.57 -1.37
CA SER A 184 7.76 8.96 -1.34
C SER A 184 7.68 9.61 -2.73
N GLN A 185 8.32 9.02 -3.75
CA GLN A 185 8.15 9.42 -5.15
C GLN A 185 6.74 9.17 -5.70
N LEU A 186 5.96 8.27 -5.08
CA LEU A 186 4.57 8.00 -5.45
C LEU A 186 3.65 8.87 -4.60
N SER A 187 3.29 10.04 -5.13
CA SER A 187 2.27 10.91 -4.53
C SER A 187 0.89 10.50 -5.03
N ILE A 188 0.00 10.07 -4.13
CA ILE A 188 -1.42 9.94 -4.45
C ILE A 188 -1.98 11.37 -4.58
N ARG A 189 -2.37 11.75 -5.79
CA ARG A 189 -3.02 13.03 -6.03
C ARG A 189 -4.52 12.83 -6.13
N THR A 190 -5.27 13.72 -5.50
CA THR A 190 -6.67 13.91 -5.87
C THR A 190 -6.69 14.38 -7.31
N PRO A 191 -7.41 13.71 -8.23
CA PRO A 191 -7.53 14.19 -9.58
C PRO A 191 -8.10 15.60 -9.54
N GLU A 192 -7.49 16.53 -10.28
CA GLU A 192 -8.08 17.85 -10.43
C GLU A 192 -9.48 17.69 -11.03
N PRO A 193 -10.50 18.38 -10.49
CA PRO A 193 -11.79 18.46 -11.15
C PRO A 193 -11.55 18.88 -12.60
N THR A 194 -12.06 18.10 -13.54
CA THR A 194 -12.04 18.49 -14.95
C THR A 194 -12.67 19.87 -15.04
N SER A 195 -11.91 20.85 -15.52
CA SER A 195 -12.42 22.19 -15.71
C SER A 195 -13.64 22.12 -16.61
N ILE A 196 -14.63 22.98 -16.38
CA ILE A 196 -15.85 23.02 -17.20
C ILE A 196 -15.49 23.10 -18.68
N ALA A 197 -14.45 23.86 -19.04
CA ALA A 197 -13.91 23.94 -20.40
C ALA A 197 -13.42 22.59 -20.97
N ARG A 198 -12.76 21.74 -20.17
CA ARG A 198 -12.34 20.39 -20.61
C ARG A 198 -13.56 19.48 -20.77
N ALA A 199 -14.54 19.56 -19.87
CA ALA A 199 -15.76 18.76 -19.95
C ALA A 199 -16.64 19.17 -21.15
N THR A 200 -16.74 20.47 -21.46
CA THR A 200 -17.49 20.96 -22.62
C THR A 200 -16.76 20.69 -23.93
N ALA A 201 -15.42 20.71 -23.94
CA ALA A 201 -14.63 20.33 -25.11
C ALA A 201 -14.76 18.82 -25.41
N PHE A 202 -14.77 17.97 -24.38
CA PHE A 202 -14.82 16.51 -24.50
C PHE A 202 -16.26 15.97 -24.50
N ASN A 203 -17.10 16.49 -25.40
CA ASN A 203 -18.49 16.07 -25.57
C ASN A 203 -18.66 15.18 -26.83
N LYS A 204 -19.74 14.40 -26.89
CA LYS A 204 -20.00 13.47 -28.03
C LYS A 204 -20.02 14.19 -29.38
N THR A 205 -20.57 15.41 -29.43
CA THR A 205 -20.68 16.20 -30.66
C THR A 205 -19.33 16.67 -31.20
N ASN A 206 -18.37 16.95 -30.32
CA ASN A 206 -17.03 17.42 -30.68
C ASN A 206 -16.08 16.25 -30.96
N VAL A 207 -16.25 15.15 -30.21
CA VAL A 207 -15.35 13.98 -30.28
C VAL A 207 -15.76 13.00 -31.38
N GLY A 208 -17.06 12.93 -31.73
CA GLY A 208 -17.57 12.08 -32.81
C GLY A 208 -16.86 12.30 -34.15
N PRO A 209 -16.78 13.54 -34.67
CA PRO A 209 -16.13 13.82 -35.95
C PRO A 209 -14.64 13.42 -36.02
N PHE A 210 -13.95 13.41 -34.88
CA PHE A 210 -12.56 12.94 -34.81
C PHE A 210 -12.48 11.43 -35.03
N PHE A 211 -13.32 10.65 -34.36
CA PHE A 211 -13.36 9.19 -34.53
C PHE A 211 -13.89 8.78 -35.90
N ASP A 212 -14.84 9.52 -36.46
CA ASP A 212 -15.33 9.28 -37.82
C ASP A 212 -14.21 9.47 -38.85
N LYS A 213 -13.39 10.52 -38.71
CA LYS A 213 -12.21 10.74 -39.56
C LYS A 213 -11.12 9.69 -39.35
N LEU A 214 -10.89 9.27 -38.09
CA LEU A 214 -9.97 8.17 -37.80
C LEU A 214 -10.42 6.88 -38.49
N LYS A 215 -11.72 6.56 -38.42
CA LYS A 215 -12.29 5.38 -39.07
C LYS A 215 -12.05 5.42 -40.59
N GLN A 216 -12.27 6.57 -41.23
CA GLN A 216 -12.03 6.76 -42.66
C GLN A 216 -10.56 6.59 -43.11
N LEU A 217 -9.59 6.76 -42.21
CA LEU A 217 -8.16 6.62 -42.55
C LEU A 217 -7.64 5.20 -42.32
N TYR A 218 -8.34 4.39 -41.54
CA TYR A 218 -7.96 3.02 -41.19
C TYR A 218 -8.84 1.95 -41.87
N GLU A 219 -9.94 2.35 -42.52
CA GLU A 219 -10.75 1.55 -43.46
C GLU A 219 -10.33 1.84 -44.91
#